data_AF-A0A1I3KVG5-F1
#
_entry.id   AF-A0A1I3KVG5-F1
#
_cell.length_a   1.000
_cell.length_b   1.000
_cell.length_c   1.000
_cell.angle_alpha   90.00
_cell.angle_beta   90.00
_cell.angle_gamma   90.00
#
_symmetry.space_group_name_H-M   'P 1'
#
loop_
_entity.id
_entity.type
_entity.pdbx_description
1 polymer ?
#
loop_
_entity_poly.entity_id
_entity_poly.type
_entity_poly.pdbx_seq_one_letter_code
_entity_poly.pdbx_strand_id
1 'polypeptide(L)'
;MRRLNKKILLIIIVAALCAGGYFAWDYFGNKEEKISYVDFWQCVEAGEVSSVKIEGETLHFTVKSSPVKFKTQNPNSPVLQEELMKRAIEVSIAKDGTEILSLIFDLIFYLFFFGVIFIAFRKFISPNTFKVVHKTGVKFDDVVGMDKLKRDMVQVMEIMKKPAEYAKKGLRMPKGILLEGDPGNGKTLFAKALAGESKINFIPAKATDFESMFMAIGPLKVKLLFKKARRRAPCIVFIDEFDGIGTIRNYSGSAIETENTRIVTALLNELDGFEASNGVLVIAATNSIKALDPALIRPGRFDAKLTVPYPDEDARRQLVEMYTRGKSPAAECSPEALARLFNGYSCAMIESILNNAALRAGQDGRPEFTLADVKAATEEA
;
A
#
# COMPACT_ATOMS: atom_id res chain seq x y z
N MET A 1 9.98 8.26 0.96
CA MET A 1 9.82 8.04 2.41
C MET A 1 8.79 9.02 2.95
N ARG A 2 7.63 8.51 3.38
CA ARG A 2 6.40 9.29 3.62
C ARG A 2 6.42 9.92 5.02
N ARG A 3 5.95 11.17 5.10
CA ARG A 3 5.62 11.93 6.32
C ARG A 3 5.06 11.02 7.40
N LEU A 4 5.89 10.65 8.37
CA LEU A 4 5.45 10.00 9.60
C LEU A 4 4.48 10.98 10.26
N ASN A 5 3.24 10.55 10.46
CA ASN A 5 2.16 11.40 10.95
C ASN A 5 2.61 12.01 12.28
N LYS A 6 2.59 13.34 12.43
CA LYS A 6 3.09 14.03 13.64
C LYS A 6 2.53 13.44 14.95
N LYS A 7 1.30 12.90 14.89
CA LYS A 7 0.65 12.19 16.00
C LYS A 7 1.31 10.86 16.37
N ILE A 8 1.82 10.11 15.39
CA ILE A 8 2.53 8.83 15.62
C ILE A 8 3.91 9.09 16.22
N LEU A 9 4.61 10.13 15.73
CA LEU A 9 5.90 10.55 16.30
C LEU A 9 5.74 10.98 17.76
N LEU A 10 4.66 11.73 18.08
CA LEU A 10 4.36 12.14 19.45
C LEU A 10 4.14 10.93 20.38
N ILE A 11 3.40 9.91 19.92
CA ILE A 11 3.14 8.70 20.72
C ILE A 11 4.44 7.93 20.97
N ILE A 12 5.31 7.80 19.98
CA ILE A 12 6.62 7.12 20.12
C ILE A 12 7.52 7.90 21.09
N ILE A 13 7.54 9.22 21.02
CA ILE A 13 8.33 10.08 21.93
C ILE A 13 7.82 9.96 23.37
N VAL A 14 6.50 9.97 23.59
CA VAL A 14 5.92 9.81 24.93
C VAL A 14 6.23 8.41 25.49
N ALA A 15 6.10 7.36 24.68
CA ALA A 15 6.46 6.00 25.10
C ALA A 15 7.95 5.88 25.46
N ALA A 16 8.84 6.50 24.68
CA ALA A 16 10.28 6.52 24.96
C ALA A 16 10.62 7.33 26.22
N LEU A 17 9.93 8.45 26.49
CA LEU A 17 10.11 9.23 27.71
C LEU A 17 9.59 8.51 28.95
N CYS A 18 8.47 7.79 28.86
CA CYS A 18 7.96 6.96 29.95
C CYS A 18 8.90 5.78 30.24
N ALA A 19 9.41 5.10 29.21
CA ALA A 19 10.39 4.03 29.37
C ALA A 19 11.72 4.56 29.95
N GLY A 20 12.21 5.70 29.45
CA GLY A 20 13.40 6.36 29.97
C GLY A 20 13.23 6.86 31.42
N GLY A 21 12.04 7.35 31.79
CA GLY A 21 11.71 7.73 33.16
C GLY A 21 11.63 6.54 34.12
N TYR A 22 11.11 5.40 33.66
CA TYR A 22 11.11 4.14 34.41
C TYR A 22 12.55 3.64 34.63
N PHE A 23 13.36 3.58 33.57
CA PHE A 23 14.77 3.20 33.67
C PHE A 23 15.59 4.19 34.52
N ALA A 24 15.33 5.49 34.44
CA ALA A 24 16.00 6.48 35.27
C ALA A 24 15.57 6.37 36.74
N TRP A 25 14.29 6.12 37.03
CA TRP A 25 13.84 5.86 38.41
C TRP A 25 14.52 4.63 38.98
N ASP A 26 14.54 3.52 38.23
CA ASP A 26 15.18 2.26 38.64
C ASP A 26 16.70 2.44 38.85
N TYR A 27 17.36 3.19 37.96
CA TYR A 27 18.80 3.43 38.04
C TYR A 27 19.22 4.43 39.13
N PHE A 28 18.37 5.40 39.47
CA PHE A 28 18.64 6.40 40.52
C PHE A 28 18.00 6.07 41.88
N GLY A 29 17.16 5.03 41.95
CA GLY A 29 16.51 4.57 43.16
C GLY A 29 17.46 3.78 44.07
N ASN A 30 17.90 4.43 45.15
CA ASN A 30 18.63 3.88 46.30
C ASN A 30 20.03 3.30 46.04
N LYS A 31 21.06 4.15 46.23
CA LYS A 31 22.42 3.70 46.50
C LYS A 31 22.49 3.02 47.86
N GLU A 32 22.46 1.70 47.85
CA GLU A 32 22.78 0.87 49.02
C GLU A 32 24.18 0.31 48.88
N GLU A 33 24.96 0.40 49.95
CA GLU A 33 26.35 -0.06 49.95
C GLU A 33 26.39 -1.58 50.15
N LYS A 34 27.04 -2.29 49.23
CA LYS A 34 27.10 -3.75 49.25
C LYS A 34 28.25 -4.22 50.13
N ILE A 35 27.96 -5.01 51.17
CA ILE A 35 28.98 -5.61 52.03
C ILE A 35 28.86 -7.14 52.05
N SER A 36 29.92 -7.82 52.48
CA SER A 36 29.92 -9.28 52.54
C SER A 36 29.00 -9.80 53.65
N TYR A 37 28.51 -11.04 53.50
CA TYR A 37 27.64 -11.65 54.50
C TYR A 37 28.35 -11.83 55.85
N VAL A 38 29.66 -12.06 55.81
CA VAL A 38 30.50 -12.18 57.02
C VAL A 38 30.54 -10.86 57.77
N ASP A 39 30.74 -9.75 57.08
CA ASP A 39 30.79 -8.42 57.70
C ASP A 39 29.41 -8.03 58.27
N PHE A 40 28.33 -8.39 57.57
CA PHE A 40 26.97 -8.25 58.10
C PHE A 40 26.81 -9.01 59.42
N TRP A 41 27.26 -10.26 59.48
CA TRP A 41 27.15 -11.06 60.70
C TRP A 41 27.99 -10.49 61.85
N GLN A 42 29.16 -9.94 61.56
CA GLN A 42 29.97 -9.22 62.55
C GLN A 42 29.22 -8.01 63.13
N CYS A 43 28.54 -7.22 62.30
CA CYS A 43 27.71 -6.10 62.77
C CYS A 43 26.52 -6.58 63.62
N VAL A 44 25.93 -7.75 63.30
CA VAL A 44 24.87 -8.38 64.10
C VAL A 44 25.42 -8.85 65.45
N GLU A 45 26.62 -9.44 65.49
CA GLU A 45 27.27 -9.89 66.72
C GLU A 45 27.68 -8.74 67.64
N ALA A 46 28.17 -7.64 67.06
CA ALA A 46 28.48 -6.40 67.78
C ALA A 46 27.24 -5.64 68.30
N GLY A 47 26.03 -6.09 67.94
CA GLY A 47 24.76 -5.47 68.37
C GLY A 47 24.47 -4.12 67.70
N GLU A 48 25.17 -3.82 66.62
CA GLU A 48 25.11 -2.54 65.92
C GLU A 48 23.96 -2.48 64.91
N VAL A 49 23.41 -3.62 64.48
CA VAL A 49 22.27 -3.66 63.55
C VAL A 49 20.98 -3.23 64.25
N SER A 50 20.21 -2.34 63.62
CA SER A 50 18.92 -1.85 64.13
C SER A 50 17.73 -2.56 63.51
N SER A 51 17.75 -2.79 62.19
CA SER A 51 16.67 -3.46 61.48
C SER A 51 17.21 -4.26 60.31
N VAL A 52 16.57 -5.39 60.00
CA VAL A 52 16.89 -6.23 58.84
C VAL A 52 15.60 -6.46 58.05
N LYS A 53 15.64 -6.12 56.77
CA LYS A 53 14.57 -6.39 55.81
C LYS A 53 15.03 -7.47 54.85
N ILE A 54 14.23 -8.53 54.74
CA ILE A 54 14.50 -9.68 53.89
C ILE A 54 13.71 -9.50 52.60
N GLU A 55 14.42 -9.40 51.46
CA GLU A 55 13.86 -9.24 50.11
C GLU A 55 14.46 -10.31 49.19
N GLY A 56 13.78 -11.44 49.03
CA GLY A 56 14.23 -12.55 48.18
C GLY A 56 15.65 -13.02 48.51
N GLU A 57 16.57 -12.87 47.55
CA GLU A 57 17.98 -13.28 47.65
C GLU A 57 18.89 -12.24 48.34
N THR A 58 18.34 -11.11 48.81
CA THR A 58 19.12 -10.04 49.44
C THR A 58 18.57 -9.61 50.81
N LEU A 59 19.50 -9.31 51.71
CA LEU A 59 19.21 -8.74 53.03
C LEU A 59 19.57 -7.26 53.00
N HIS A 60 18.63 -6.41 53.40
CA HIS A 60 18.82 -4.97 53.51
C HIS A 60 18.80 -4.61 54.99
N PHE A 61 19.80 -3.92 55.50
CA PHE A 61 19.87 -3.62 56.93
C PHE A 61 20.48 -2.26 57.21
N THR A 62 20.18 -1.74 58.41
CA THR A 62 20.71 -0.46 58.90
C THR A 62 21.47 -0.67 60.19
N VAL A 63 22.53 0.10 60.37
CA VAL A 63 23.37 0.08 61.58
C VAL A 63 23.00 1.29 62.44
N LYS A 64 22.96 1.15 63.76
CA LYS A 64 22.57 2.21 64.71
C LYS A 64 23.47 3.46 64.61
N SER A 65 24.73 3.27 64.19
CA SER A 65 25.76 4.31 64.10
C SER A 65 25.74 5.10 62.78
N SER A 66 24.99 4.66 61.76
CA SER A 66 24.98 5.30 60.45
C SER A 66 23.60 5.24 59.79
N PRO A 67 23.12 6.34 59.18
CA PRO A 67 21.87 6.34 58.42
C PRO A 67 21.98 5.62 57.06
N VAL A 68 23.17 5.10 56.70
CA VAL A 68 23.42 4.38 55.45
C VAL A 68 22.75 3.00 55.49
N LYS A 69 22.08 2.65 54.39
CA LYS A 69 21.50 1.32 54.18
C LYS A 69 22.51 0.42 53.50
N PHE A 70 22.71 -0.75 54.07
CA PHE A 70 23.62 -1.78 53.57
C PHE A 70 22.83 -2.94 52.98
N LYS A 71 23.40 -3.61 51.99
CA LYS A 71 22.83 -4.85 51.44
C LYS A 71 23.85 -5.98 51.39
N THR A 72 23.40 -7.20 51.65
CA THR A 72 24.21 -8.42 51.53
C THR A 72 23.39 -9.58 50.96
N GLN A 73 24.06 -10.70 50.64
CA GLN A 73 23.39 -11.88 50.11
C GLN A 73 22.60 -12.60 51.22
N ASN A 74 21.39 -13.03 50.92
CA ASN A 74 20.58 -13.85 51.81
C ASN A 74 20.92 -15.34 51.60
N PRO A 75 21.49 -16.04 52.60
CA PRO A 75 21.80 -17.46 52.47
C PRO A 75 20.54 -18.35 52.51
N ASN A 76 19.34 -17.78 52.66
CA ASN A 76 18.06 -18.48 52.71
C ASN A 76 18.00 -19.57 53.79
N SER A 77 18.72 -19.38 54.89
CA SER A 77 18.72 -20.30 56.03
C SER A 77 17.62 -19.95 57.02
N PRO A 78 16.73 -20.90 57.40
CA PRO A 78 15.69 -20.68 58.42
C PRO A 78 16.26 -20.24 59.78
N VAL A 79 17.48 -20.68 60.09
CA VAL A 79 18.19 -20.38 61.35
C VAL A 79 18.52 -18.90 61.49
N LEU A 80 18.74 -18.21 60.35
CA LEU A 80 19.10 -16.78 60.35
C LEU A 80 17.98 -15.91 60.92
N GLN A 81 16.73 -16.20 60.56
CA GLN A 81 15.57 -15.44 61.04
C GLN A 81 15.36 -15.64 62.54
N GLU A 82 15.50 -16.87 63.03
CA GLU A 82 15.37 -17.18 64.45
C GLU A 82 16.45 -16.47 65.29
N GLU A 83 17.70 -16.47 64.83
CA GLU A 83 18.80 -15.81 65.54
C GLU A 83 18.67 -14.28 65.57
N LEU A 84 18.18 -13.65 64.50
CA LEU A 84 17.94 -12.21 64.46
C LEU A 84 16.79 -11.81 65.41
N MET A 85 15.71 -12.59 65.46
CA MET A 85 14.58 -12.34 66.36
C MET A 85 14.96 -12.53 67.85
N LYS A 86 15.76 -13.54 68.19
CA LYS A 86 16.26 -13.76 69.55
C LYS A 86 17.06 -12.56 70.09
N ARG A 87 17.70 -11.80 69.20
CA ARG A 87 18.49 -10.60 69.53
C ARG A 87 17.69 -9.30 69.51
N ALA A 88 16.36 -9.39 69.46
CA ALA A 88 15.43 -8.26 69.42
C ALA A 88 15.65 -7.31 68.22
N ILE A 89 16.16 -7.82 67.10
CA ILE A 89 16.27 -7.08 65.84
C ILE A 89 14.93 -7.19 65.11
N GLU A 90 14.39 -6.06 64.67
CA GLU A 90 13.13 -6.06 63.92
C GLU A 90 13.36 -6.63 62.51
N VAL A 91 12.70 -7.76 62.22
CA VAL A 91 12.77 -8.44 60.92
C VAL A 91 11.48 -8.19 60.15
N SER A 92 11.58 -7.57 58.97
CA SER A 92 10.44 -7.37 58.07
C SER A 92 10.64 -8.11 56.75
N ILE A 93 9.62 -8.84 56.31
CA ILE A 93 9.60 -9.54 55.01
C ILE A 93 8.86 -8.64 54.04
N ALA A 94 9.54 -8.15 53.00
CA ALA A 94 8.83 -7.42 51.95
C ALA A 94 8.06 -8.41 51.08
N LYS A 95 6.76 -8.20 50.91
CA LYS A 95 6.03 -8.79 49.79
C LYS A 95 6.28 -7.91 48.56
N ASP A 96 6.80 -8.51 47.50
CA ASP A 96 7.17 -7.83 46.26
C ASP A 96 5.94 -7.17 45.59
N GLY A 97 5.69 -5.90 45.90
CA GLY A 97 4.69 -5.08 45.21
C GLY A 97 5.05 -4.81 43.73
N THR A 98 6.25 -5.20 43.32
CA THR A 98 6.79 -5.17 41.96
C THR A 98 6.06 -6.15 41.03
N GLU A 99 5.56 -7.28 41.54
CA GLU A 99 4.81 -8.26 40.74
C GLU A 99 3.43 -7.76 40.30
N ILE A 100 2.72 -7.06 41.18
CA ILE A 100 1.42 -6.47 40.84
C ILE A 100 1.61 -5.34 39.82
N LEU A 101 2.67 -4.56 40.00
CA LEU A 101 3.01 -3.46 39.10
C LEU A 101 3.38 -3.98 37.70
N SER A 102 4.19 -5.05 37.61
CA SER A 102 4.57 -5.65 36.33
C SER A 102 3.38 -6.22 35.57
N LEU A 103 2.44 -6.89 36.25
CA LEU A 103 1.20 -7.39 35.64
C LEU A 103 0.33 -6.26 35.06
N ILE A 104 0.26 -5.11 35.76
CA ILE A 104 -0.47 -3.93 35.27
C ILE A 104 0.24 -3.35 34.03
N PHE A 105 1.56 -3.25 34.05
CA PHE A 105 2.34 -2.77 32.91
C PHE A 105 2.20 -3.69 31.69
N ASP A 106 2.24 -5.00 31.88
CA ASP A 106 2.03 -5.98 30.81
C ASP A 106 0.63 -5.87 30.21
N LEU A 107 -0.40 -5.73 31.05
CA LEU A 107 -1.77 -5.52 30.59
C LEU A 107 -1.91 -4.24 29.76
N ILE A 108 -1.34 -3.13 30.23
CA ILE A 108 -1.34 -1.85 29.49
C ILE A 108 -0.57 -1.99 28.18
N PHE A 109 0.57 -2.67 28.20
CA PHE A 109 1.38 -2.94 27.01
C PHE A 109 0.61 -3.76 25.98
N TYR A 110 -0.05 -4.85 26.39
CA TYR A 110 -0.86 -5.65 25.49
C TYR A 110 -2.05 -4.87 24.94
N LEU A 111 -2.78 -4.11 25.77
CA LEU A 111 -3.88 -3.26 25.31
C LEU A 111 -3.41 -2.22 24.29
N PHE A 112 -2.27 -1.59 24.55
CA PHE A 112 -1.65 -0.64 23.62
C PHE A 112 -1.22 -1.34 22.32
N PHE A 113 -0.52 -2.47 22.42
CA PHE A 113 -0.01 -3.23 21.27
C PHE A 113 -1.14 -3.75 20.38
N PHE A 114 -2.17 -4.38 20.97
CA PHE A 114 -3.36 -4.81 20.24
C PHE A 114 -4.14 -3.62 19.67
N GLY A 115 -4.21 -2.49 20.39
CA GLY A 115 -4.79 -1.26 19.87
C GLY A 115 -4.07 -0.73 18.63
N VAL A 116 -2.73 -0.74 18.64
CA VAL A 116 -1.90 -0.35 17.48
C VAL A 116 -2.10 -1.34 16.32
N ILE A 117 -2.08 -2.65 16.58
CA ILE A 117 -2.36 -3.68 15.56
C ILE A 117 -3.75 -3.47 14.97
N PHE A 118 -4.77 -3.22 15.79
CA PHE A 118 -6.13 -3.01 15.34
C PHE A 118 -6.25 -1.77 14.43
N ILE A 119 -5.61 -0.66 14.81
CA ILE A 119 -5.56 0.55 13.99
C ILE A 119 -4.83 0.28 12.66
N ALA A 120 -3.70 -0.44 12.71
CA ALA A 120 -2.95 -0.82 11.52
C ALA A 120 -3.78 -1.70 10.59
N PHE A 121 -4.46 -2.71 11.13
CA PHE A 121 -5.33 -3.63 10.39
C PHE A 121 -6.53 -2.91 9.77
N ARG A 122 -7.19 -2.03 10.53
CA ARG A 122 -8.27 -1.17 10.01
C ARG A 122 -7.79 -0.26 8.88
N LYS A 123 -6.58 0.29 8.98
CA LYS A 123 -5.99 1.13 7.93
C LYS A 123 -5.66 0.30 6.67
N PHE A 124 -5.23 -0.95 6.84
CA PHE A 124 -4.93 -1.87 5.75
C PHE A 124 -6.19 -2.30 4.98
N ILE A 125 -7.33 -2.44 5.68
CA ILE A 125 -8.64 -2.80 5.10
C ILE A 125 -9.44 -1.54 4.66
N SER A 126 -8.85 -0.35 4.78
CA SER A 126 -9.60 0.91 4.64
C SER A 126 -10.33 1.02 3.30
N PRO A 127 -11.64 1.38 3.28
CA PRO A 127 -12.44 1.56 2.05
C PRO A 127 -12.00 2.75 1.18
N ASN A 128 -10.94 3.45 1.59
CA ASN A 128 -10.31 4.53 0.82
C ASN A 128 -9.27 4.05 -0.21
N THR A 129 -9.09 2.74 -0.39
CA THR A 129 -8.18 2.17 -1.41
C THR A 129 -8.47 2.73 -2.80
N PHE A 130 -9.73 2.74 -3.22
CA PHE A 130 -10.12 3.19 -4.56
C PHE A 130 -10.61 4.64 -4.54
N LYS A 131 -9.93 5.55 -5.23
CA LYS A 131 -10.35 6.96 -5.31
C LYS A 131 -11.32 7.17 -6.47
N VAL A 132 -12.37 7.95 -6.21
CA VAL A 132 -13.31 8.37 -7.26
C VAL A 132 -12.80 9.68 -7.84
N VAL A 133 -12.59 9.71 -9.15
CA VAL A 133 -12.14 10.85 -9.93
C VAL A 133 -13.35 11.38 -10.69
N HIS A 134 -13.78 12.60 -10.36
CA HIS A 134 -14.94 13.24 -11.00
C HIS A 134 -14.58 13.95 -12.31
N LYS A 135 -13.33 14.40 -12.43
CA LYS A 135 -12.77 15.02 -13.63
C LYS A 135 -11.40 14.41 -13.86
N THR A 136 -11.24 13.67 -14.94
CA THR A 136 -9.95 13.05 -15.29
C THR A 136 -8.93 14.08 -15.77
N GLY A 137 -9.40 15.24 -16.25
CA GLY A 137 -8.55 16.28 -16.85
C GLY A 137 -8.08 15.92 -18.26
N VAL A 138 -8.57 14.82 -18.83
CA VAL A 138 -8.22 14.30 -20.15
C VAL A 138 -9.51 14.12 -20.95
N LYS A 139 -9.51 14.54 -22.22
CA LYS A 139 -10.60 14.40 -23.19
C LYS A 139 -10.13 13.66 -24.44
N PHE A 140 -11.03 13.41 -25.39
CA PHE A 140 -10.66 12.75 -26.64
C PHE A 140 -9.67 13.54 -27.50
N ASP A 141 -9.68 14.87 -27.41
CA ASP A 141 -8.72 15.73 -28.10
C ASP A 141 -7.28 15.51 -27.60
N ASP A 142 -7.11 15.01 -26.38
CA ASP A 142 -5.81 14.66 -25.80
C ASP A 142 -5.33 13.26 -26.20
N VAL A 143 -6.14 12.50 -26.93
CA VAL A 143 -5.81 11.15 -27.43
C VAL A 143 -5.64 11.20 -28.93
N VAL A 144 -4.43 10.99 -29.41
CA VAL A 144 -4.15 10.94 -30.85
C VAL A 144 -4.63 9.62 -31.46
N GLY A 145 -5.30 9.69 -32.60
CA GLY A 145 -5.84 8.53 -33.33
C GLY A 145 -6.99 7.81 -32.62
N MET A 146 -7.11 6.50 -32.88
CA MET A 146 -8.16 5.62 -32.33
C MET A 146 -9.60 6.04 -32.67
N ASP A 147 -9.83 6.71 -33.80
CA ASP A 147 -11.13 7.31 -34.10
C ASP A 147 -12.27 6.31 -34.17
N LYS A 148 -11.99 5.09 -34.64
CA LYS A 148 -12.96 3.99 -34.59
C LYS A 148 -13.36 3.66 -33.15
N LEU A 149 -12.38 3.46 -32.25
CA LEU A 149 -12.65 3.15 -30.84
C LEU A 149 -13.38 4.31 -30.14
N LYS A 150 -12.99 5.55 -30.42
CA LYS A 150 -13.68 6.74 -29.89
C LYS A 150 -15.16 6.70 -30.29
N ARG A 151 -15.47 6.51 -31.58
CA ARG A 151 -16.85 6.43 -32.09
C ARG A 151 -17.65 5.29 -31.44
N ASP A 152 -17.07 4.09 -31.40
CA ASP A 152 -17.73 2.90 -30.83
C ASP A 152 -18.06 3.12 -29.33
N MET A 153 -17.19 3.83 -28.60
CA MET A 153 -17.36 4.09 -27.18
C MET A 153 -18.30 5.26 -26.84
N VAL A 154 -18.44 6.26 -27.72
CA VAL A 154 -19.42 7.35 -27.52
C VAL A 154 -20.83 6.77 -27.33
N GLN A 155 -21.21 5.80 -28.15
CA GLN A 155 -22.54 5.17 -28.05
C GLN A 155 -22.73 4.44 -26.72
N VAL A 156 -21.72 3.69 -26.26
CA VAL A 156 -21.76 3.00 -24.96
C VAL A 156 -21.90 4.00 -23.80
N MET A 157 -21.22 5.14 -23.89
CA MET A 157 -21.33 6.20 -22.87
C MET A 157 -22.71 6.84 -22.84
N GLU A 158 -23.36 7.00 -23.98
CA GLU A 158 -24.72 7.51 -24.03
C GLU A 158 -25.71 6.55 -23.34
N ILE A 159 -25.57 5.24 -23.61
CA ILE A 159 -26.36 4.19 -22.95
C ILE A 159 -26.16 4.25 -21.43
N MET A 160 -24.91 4.39 -20.98
CA MET A 160 -24.58 4.42 -19.55
C MET A 160 -25.15 5.64 -18.81
N LYS A 161 -25.33 6.78 -19.50
CA LYS A 161 -25.97 7.97 -18.90
C LYS A 161 -27.48 7.82 -18.72
N LYS A 162 -28.12 6.97 -19.54
CA LYS A 162 -29.58 6.78 -19.56
C LYS A 162 -29.99 5.31 -19.54
N PRO A 163 -29.51 4.49 -18.58
CA PRO A 163 -29.67 3.04 -18.63
C PRO A 163 -31.14 2.60 -18.65
N ALA A 164 -32.02 3.31 -17.91
CA ALA A 164 -33.45 3.01 -17.86
C ALA A 164 -34.18 3.28 -19.20
N GLU A 165 -33.74 4.27 -19.98
CA GLU A 165 -34.35 4.57 -21.29
C GLU A 165 -33.99 3.49 -22.32
N TYR A 166 -32.71 3.10 -22.35
CA TYR A 166 -32.22 2.08 -23.26
C TYR A 166 -32.73 0.68 -22.89
N ALA A 167 -32.89 0.39 -21.60
CA ALA A 167 -33.49 -0.87 -21.14
C ALA A 167 -34.94 -1.04 -21.64
N LYS A 168 -35.74 0.04 -21.69
CA LYS A 168 -37.10 0.01 -22.27
C LYS A 168 -37.12 -0.32 -23.77
N LYS A 169 -36.03 -0.03 -24.49
CA LYS A 169 -35.85 -0.36 -25.92
C LYS A 169 -35.30 -1.78 -26.12
N GLY A 170 -35.19 -2.58 -25.06
CA GLY A 170 -34.62 -3.94 -25.10
C GLY A 170 -33.10 -3.97 -25.25
N LEU A 171 -32.43 -2.82 -25.23
CA LEU A 171 -30.98 -2.72 -25.34
C LEU A 171 -30.34 -2.99 -23.98
N ARG A 172 -29.37 -3.91 -23.96
CA ARG A 172 -28.58 -4.22 -22.76
C ARG A 172 -27.25 -3.50 -22.83
N MET A 173 -26.89 -2.84 -21.75
CA MET A 173 -25.58 -2.23 -21.60
C MET A 173 -24.52 -3.33 -21.45
N PRO A 174 -23.37 -3.23 -22.15
CA PRO A 174 -22.25 -4.12 -21.89
C PRO A 174 -21.77 -3.94 -20.46
N LYS A 175 -21.52 -5.05 -19.76
CA LYS A 175 -21.07 -4.98 -18.35
C LYS A 175 -19.58 -4.71 -18.28
N GLY A 176 -18.83 -5.26 -19.24
CA GLY A 176 -17.37 -5.23 -19.25
C GLY A 176 -16.83 -5.05 -20.65
N ILE A 177 -15.83 -4.17 -20.78
CA ILE A 177 -15.05 -3.97 -21.99
C ILE A 177 -13.61 -4.34 -21.72
N LEU A 178 -13.03 -5.20 -22.56
CA LEU A 178 -11.60 -5.49 -22.55
C LEU A 178 -10.91 -4.62 -23.60
N LEU A 179 -9.89 -3.89 -23.16
CA LEU A 179 -8.93 -3.20 -24.03
C LEU A 179 -7.67 -4.08 -24.13
N GLU A 180 -7.47 -4.69 -25.28
CA GLU A 180 -6.28 -5.48 -25.59
C GLU A 180 -5.31 -4.68 -26.45
N GLY A 181 -4.02 -4.80 -26.20
CA GLY A 181 -2.99 -4.27 -27.09
C GLY A 181 -1.65 -4.20 -26.38
N ASP A 182 -0.59 -3.91 -27.12
CA ASP A 182 0.75 -3.83 -26.54
C ASP A 182 0.91 -2.64 -25.57
N PRO A 183 1.85 -2.71 -24.62
CA PRO A 183 2.14 -1.59 -23.72
C PRO A 183 2.56 -0.34 -24.49
N GLY A 184 2.27 0.84 -23.93
CA GLY A 184 2.69 2.12 -24.52
C GLY A 184 1.78 2.70 -25.61
N ASN A 185 0.68 2.03 -25.96
CA ASN A 185 -0.30 2.53 -26.95
C ASN A 185 -1.48 3.29 -26.32
N GLY A 186 -1.38 3.80 -25.09
CA GLY A 186 -2.39 4.72 -24.55
C GLY A 186 -3.69 4.11 -24.02
N LYS A 187 -3.75 2.81 -23.70
CA LYS A 187 -4.94 2.13 -23.11
C LYS A 187 -5.52 2.91 -21.91
N THR A 188 -4.66 3.26 -20.94
CA THR A 188 -5.02 4.01 -19.73
C THR A 188 -5.43 5.46 -20.06
N LEU A 189 -4.79 6.09 -21.04
CA LEU A 189 -5.10 7.44 -21.48
C LEU A 189 -6.48 7.49 -22.14
N PHE A 190 -6.77 6.54 -23.03
CA PHE A 190 -8.06 6.39 -23.68
C PHE A 190 -9.21 6.22 -22.67
N ALA A 191 -9.05 5.37 -21.66
CA ALA A 191 -10.08 5.19 -20.63
C ALA A 191 -10.34 6.46 -19.81
N LYS A 192 -9.29 7.23 -19.49
CA LYS A 192 -9.43 8.53 -18.81
C LYS A 192 -10.12 9.56 -19.70
N ALA A 193 -9.77 9.59 -20.98
CA ALA A 193 -10.38 10.48 -21.97
C ALA A 193 -11.87 10.18 -22.16
N LEU A 194 -12.24 8.90 -22.22
CA LEU A 194 -13.62 8.45 -22.32
C LEU A 194 -14.49 8.95 -21.16
N ALA A 195 -13.97 8.81 -19.93
CA ALA A 195 -14.64 9.30 -18.73
C ALA A 195 -14.75 10.83 -18.70
N GLY A 196 -13.68 11.53 -19.12
CA GLY A 196 -13.62 12.99 -19.15
C GLY A 196 -14.56 13.60 -20.19
N GLU A 197 -14.58 13.04 -21.40
CA GLU A 197 -15.48 13.42 -22.49
C GLU A 197 -16.95 13.28 -22.05
N SER A 198 -17.24 12.16 -21.40
CA SER A 198 -18.59 11.84 -20.97
C SER A 198 -19.00 12.48 -19.65
N LYS A 199 -18.07 13.09 -18.91
CA LYS A 199 -18.28 13.65 -17.55
C LYS A 199 -18.83 12.62 -16.57
N ILE A 200 -18.28 11.41 -16.61
CA ILE A 200 -18.71 10.26 -15.79
C ILE A 200 -17.68 10.01 -14.70
N ASN A 201 -18.13 9.54 -13.53
CA ASN A 201 -17.23 9.19 -12.44
C ASN A 201 -16.26 8.09 -12.88
N PHE A 202 -14.99 8.25 -12.53
CA PHE A 202 -13.93 7.32 -12.92
C PHE A 202 -13.24 6.76 -11.68
N ILE A 203 -13.13 5.44 -11.57
CA ILE A 203 -12.39 4.78 -10.50
C ILE A 203 -11.23 3.99 -11.14
N PRO A 204 -9.99 4.52 -11.10
CA PRO A 204 -8.83 3.75 -11.51
C PRO A 204 -8.45 2.73 -10.44
N ALA A 205 -8.11 1.53 -10.88
CA ALA A 205 -7.52 0.45 -10.11
C ALA A 205 -6.42 -0.22 -10.96
N LYS A 206 -5.42 -0.80 -10.31
CA LYS A 206 -4.42 -1.67 -10.91
C LYS A 206 -4.56 -3.08 -10.35
N ALA A 207 -4.07 -4.10 -11.06
CA ALA A 207 -4.00 -5.46 -10.53
C ALA A 207 -3.34 -5.54 -9.13
N THR A 208 -2.23 -4.85 -8.95
CA THR A 208 -1.50 -4.77 -7.67
C THR A 208 -2.31 -4.16 -6.53
N ASP A 209 -3.38 -3.40 -6.81
CA ASP A 209 -4.26 -2.88 -5.76
C ASP A 209 -5.03 -4.00 -5.07
N PHE A 210 -5.26 -5.15 -5.74
CA PHE A 210 -5.98 -6.29 -5.20
C PHE A 210 -5.08 -7.33 -4.54
N GLU A 211 -3.80 -7.36 -4.89
CA GLU A 211 -2.83 -8.27 -4.28
C GLU A 211 -2.62 -7.95 -2.79
N SER A 212 -2.38 -8.99 -1.99
CA SER A 212 -2.10 -8.87 -0.56
C SER A 212 -1.30 -10.05 -0.05
N MET A 213 -0.57 -9.86 1.05
CA MET A 213 0.04 -10.98 1.80
C MET A 213 -0.98 -11.71 2.68
N PHE A 214 -2.14 -11.09 2.92
CA PHE A 214 -3.19 -11.67 3.76
C PHE A 214 -4.29 -12.25 2.90
N MET A 215 -4.57 -13.53 3.14
CA MET A 215 -5.68 -14.24 2.51
C MET A 215 -6.99 -13.46 2.64
N ALA A 216 -7.80 -13.51 1.59
CA ALA A 216 -9.14 -12.93 1.50
C ALA A 216 -9.22 -11.39 1.44
N ILE A 217 -8.10 -10.66 1.57
CA ILE A 217 -8.11 -9.21 1.40
C ILE A 217 -8.36 -8.82 -0.06
N GLY A 218 -7.76 -9.50 -1.04
CA GLY A 218 -8.02 -9.25 -2.46
C GLY A 218 -9.50 -9.36 -2.85
N PRO A 219 -10.17 -10.50 -2.59
CA PRO A 219 -11.61 -10.66 -2.82
C PRO A 219 -12.47 -9.60 -2.11
N LEU A 220 -12.10 -9.20 -0.88
CA LEU A 220 -12.80 -8.13 -0.17
C LEU A 220 -12.66 -6.78 -0.89
N LYS A 221 -11.46 -6.44 -1.38
CA LYS A 221 -11.22 -5.21 -2.16
C LYS A 221 -12.03 -5.18 -3.44
N VAL A 222 -12.21 -6.30 -4.14
CA VAL A 222 -13.11 -6.42 -5.30
C VAL A 222 -14.53 -6.01 -4.92
N LYS A 223 -15.09 -6.60 -3.84
CA LYS A 223 -16.43 -6.24 -3.34
C LYS A 223 -16.54 -4.76 -2.96
N LEU A 224 -15.50 -4.20 -2.33
CA LEU A 224 -15.46 -2.79 -1.94
C LEU A 224 -15.41 -1.85 -3.14
N LEU A 225 -14.62 -2.18 -4.17
CA LEU A 225 -14.54 -1.43 -5.43
C LEU A 225 -15.91 -1.33 -6.08
N PHE A 226 -16.57 -2.47 -6.29
CA PHE A 226 -17.87 -2.50 -6.95
C PHE A 226 -18.98 -1.86 -6.11
N LYS A 227 -18.97 -2.05 -4.78
CA LYS A 227 -19.87 -1.33 -3.87
C LYS A 227 -19.69 0.18 -3.98
N LYS A 228 -18.45 0.67 -4.14
CA LYS A 228 -18.14 2.09 -4.32
C LYS A 228 -18.60 2.60 -5.68
N ALA A 229 -18.36 1.84 -6.75
CA ALA A 229 -18.81 2.16 -8.10
C ALA A 229 -20.33 2.30 -8.18
N ARG A 230 -21.08 1.35 -7.60
CA ARG A 230 -22.57 1.39 -7.53
C ARG A 230 -23.08 2.65 -6.84
N ARG A 231 -22.48 3.05 -5.72
CA ARG A 231 -22.85 4.28 -4.99
C ARG A 231 -22.51 5.57 -5.75
N ARG A 232 -21.73 5.48 -6.83
CA ARG A 232 -21.27 6.60 -7.63
C ARG A 232 -21.71 6.47 -9.09
N ALA A 233 -22.69 5.63 -9.39
CA ALA A 233 -23.25 5.52 -10.74
C ALA A 233 -23.81 6.89 -11.21
N PRO A 234 -23.66 7.26 -12.50
CA PRO A 234 -22.94 6.52 -13.54
C PRO A 234 -21.42 6.53 -13.30
N CYS A 235 -20.77 5.37 -13.44
CA CYS A 235 -19.36 5.20 -13.07
C CYS A 235 -18.64 4.22 -13.99
N ILE A 236 -17.42 4.59 -14.41
CA ILE A 236 -16.46 3.71 -15.05
C ILE A 236 -15.49 3.19 -13.99
N VAL A 237 -15.36 1.88 -13.89
CA VAL A 237 -14.28 1.22 -13.16
C VAL A 237 -13.22 0.82 -14.18
N PHE A 238 -12.03 1.42 -14.09
CA PHE A 238 -10.92 1.07 -14.97
C PHE A 238 -9.90 0.21 -14.21
N ILE A 239 -9.64 -1.00 -14.69
CA ILE A 239 -8.65 -1.91 -14.13
C ILE A 239 -7.50 -2.06 -15.11
N ASP A 240 -6.34 -1.51 -14.76
CA ASP A 240 -5.11 -1.65 -15.55
C ASP A 240 -4.35 -2.93 -15.18
N GLU A 241 -3.52 -3.43 -16.10
CA GLU A 241 -2.74 -4.66 -15.93
C GLU A 241 -3.61 -5.85 -15.50
N PHE A 242 -4.77 -6.00 -16.12
CA PHE A 242 -5.80 -6.96 -15.68
C PHE A 242 -5.34 -8.43 -15.71
N ASP A 243 -4.33 -8.74 -16.53
CA ASP A 243 -3.62 -10.01 -16.55
C ASP A 243 -2.94 -10.35 -15.21
N GLY A 244 -2.58 -9.38 -14.37
CA GLY A 244 -2.02 -9.66 -13.03
C GLY A 244 -2.99 -10.39 -12.09
N ILE A 245 -4.31 -10.14 -12.22
CA ILE A 245 -5.35 -10.73 -11.35
C ILE A 245 -6.38 -11.59 -12.09
N GLY A 246 -6.36 -11.56 -13.42
CA GLY A 246 -7.34 -12.19 -14.29
C GLY A 246 -6.85 -13.44 -14.99
N THR A 247 -5.67 -13.95 -14.64
CA THR A 247 -5.03 -15.11 -15.28
C THR A 247 -5.80 -16.42 -15.08
N ILE A 248 -5.52 -17.38 -15.97
CA ILE A 248 -6.05 -18.75 -15.88
C ILE A 248 -5.74 -19.34 -14.50
N ARG A 249 -6.76 -19.91 -13.88
CA ARG A 249 -6.65 -20.61 -12.60
C ARG A 249 -5.76 -21.84 -12.73
N ASN A 250 -4.52 -21.74 -12.27
CA ASN A 250 -3.63 -22.89 -12.10
C ASN A 250 -3.84 -23.49 -10.71
N TYR A 251 -4.25 -24.76 -10.67
CA TYR A 251 -4.47 -25.51 -9.43
C TYR A 251 -3.17 -26.17 -8.92
N SER A 252 -2.02 -25.53 -9.08
CA SER A 252 -0.69 -26.07 -8.71
C SER A 252 -0.38 -26.01 -7.20
N GLY A 253 -1.37 -25.70 -6.36
CA GLY A 253 -1.29 -25.89 -4.90
C GLY A 253 -0.49 -24.83 -4.14
N SER A 254 0.00 -23.77 -4.80
CA SER A 254 0.66 -22.65 -4.10
C SER A 254 -0.38 -21.71 -3.44
N ALA A 255 -0.03 -21.13 -2.29
CA ALA A 255 -0.90 -20.21 -1.56
C ALA A 255 -1.26 -18.94 -2.37
N ILE A 256 -0.34 -18.48 -3.23
CA ILE A 256 -0.50 -17.29 -4.08
C ILE A 256 -1.50 -17.55 -5.22
N GLU A 257 -1.42 -18.70 -5.90
CA GLU A 257 -2.36 -19.08 -6.97
C GLU A 257 -3.79 -19.29 -6.44
N THR A 258 -3.89 -19.76 -5.19
CA THR A 258 -5.17 -19.89 -4.49
C THR A 258 -5.82 -18.51 -4.24
N GLU A 259 -5.02 -17.46 -4.00
CA GLU A 259 -5.53 -16.10 -3.82
C GLU A 259 -6.04 -15.51 -5.14
N ASN A 260 -5.26 -15.60 -6.22
CA ASN A 260 -5.70 -15.13 -7.54
C ASN A 260 -7.01 -15.81 -7.97
N THR A 261 -7.12 -17.12 -7.75
CA THR A 261 -8.37 -17.87 -8.01
C THR A 261 -9.56 -17.30 -7.25
N ARG A 262 -9.37 -16.89 -5.99
CA ARG A 262 -10.43 -16.26 -5.18
C ARG A 262 -10.76 -14.85 -5.67
N ILE A 263 -9.78 -14.08 -6.13
CA ILE A 263 -9.98 -12.74 -6.72
C ILE A 263 -10.80 -12.86 -8.00
N VAL A 264 -10.41 -13.75 -8.93
CA VAL A 264 -11.17 -14.05 -10.16
C VAL A 264 -12.60 -14.46 -9.80
N THR A 265 -12.79 -15.37 -8.86
CA THR A 265 -14.13 -15.80 -8.43
C THR A 265 -14.96 -14.63 -7.89
N ALA A 266 -14.36 -13.73 -7.10
CA ALA A 266 -15.04 -12.54 -6.60
C ALA A 266 -15.41 -11.56 -7.73
N LEU A 267 -14.52 -11.37 -8.72
CA LEU A 267 -14.79 -10.57 -9.92
C LEU A 267 -15.98 -11.14 -10.71
N LEU A 268 -15.99 -12.45 -10.95
CA LEU A 268 -17.08 -13.14 -11.65
C LEU A 268 -18.42 -12.94 -10.93
N ASN A 269 -18.45 -13.14 -9.61
CA ASN A 269 -19.66 -12.95 -8.81
C ASN A 269 -20.18 -11.51 -8.86
N GLU A 270 -19.30 -10.51 -8.79
CA GLU A 270 -19.72 -9.10 -8.89
C GLU A 270 -20.19 -8.76 -10.31
N LEU A 271 -19.54 -9.28 -11.36
CA LEU A 271 -19.95 -9.08 -12.76
C LEU A 271 -21.30 -9.75 -13.07
N ASP A 272 -21.53 -10.97 -12.59
CA ASP A 272 -22.78 -11.70 -12.79
C ASP A 272 -23.92 -11.08 -11.98
N GLY A 273 -23.63 -10.61 -10.76
CA GLY A 273 -24.59 -9.98 -9.86
C GLY A 273 -25.12 -8.62 -10.31
N PHE A 274 -24.63 -8.06 -11.44
CA PHE A 274 -25.19 -6.83 -12.00
C PHE A 274 -26.46 -7.07 -12.80
N GLU A 275 -27.49 -6.30 -12.45
CA GLU A 275 -28.52 -5.90 -13.41
C GLU A 275 -27.96 -4.82 -14.35
N ALA A 276 -28.32 -4.88 -15.64
CA ALA A 276 -27.88 -3.95 -16.68
C ALA A 276 -28.29 -2.48 -16.41
N SER A 277 -29.16 -2.25 -15.41
CA SER A 277 -29.73 -0.96 -15.00
C SER A 277 -28.82 -0.15 -14.06
N ASN A 278 -27.74 -0.74 -13.52
CA ASN A 278 -26.94 -0.11 -12.45
C ASN A 278 -26.02 1.03 -12.90
N GLY A 279 -25.86 1.29 -14.21
CA GLY A 279 -25.06 2.40 -14.73
C GLY A 279 -23.56 2.31 -14.40
N VAL A 280 -23.04 1.10 -14.19
CA VAL A 280 -21.61 0.85 -13.94
C VAL A 280 -21.04 0.10 -15.13
N LEU A 281 -19.96 0.62 -15.71
CA LEU A 281 -19.18 -0.05 -16.75
C LEU A 281 -17.80 -0.42 -16.19
N VAL A 282 -17.38 -1.67 -16.42
CA VAL A 282 -16.00 -2.09 -16.15
C VAL A 282 -15.21 -2.03 -17.44
N ILE A 283 -14.08 -1.34 -17.43
CA ILE A 283 -13.10 -1.35 -18.52
C ILE A 283 -11.83 -1.97 -17.96
N ALA A 284 -11.36 -3.06 -18.54
CA ALA A 284 -10.13 -3.73 -18.13
C ALA A 284 -9.11 -3.70 -19.26
N ALA A 285 -7.89 -3.25 -18.98
CA ALA A 285 -6.79 -3.23 -19.94
C ALA A 285 -5.86 -4.42 -19.72
N THR A 286 -5.50 -5.12 -20.79
CA THR A 286 -4.57 -6.25 -20.77
C THR A 286 -3.66 -6.21 -22.00
N ASN A 287 -2.51 -6.86 -21.90
CA ASN A 287 -1.64 -7.06 -23.08
C ASN A 287 -2.15 -8.21 -23.96
N SER A 288 -2.76 -9.24 -23.37
CA SER A 288 -3.23 -10.42 -24.10
C SER A 288 -4.47 -11.02 -23.46
N ILE A 289 -5.57 -11.04 -24.20
CA ILE A 289 -6.82 -11.68 -23.76
C ILE A 289 -6.62 -13.18 -23.57
N LYS A 290 -5.67 -13.80 -24.29
CA LYS A 290 -5.37 -15.23 -24.18
C LYS A 290 -4.81 -15.62 -22.81
N ALA A 291 -4.22 -14.68 -22.08
CA ALA A 291 -3.71 -14.92 -20.73
C ALA A 291 -4.83 -14.99 -19.68
N LEU A 292 -6.03 -14.51 -20.01
CA LEU A 292 -7.13 -14.38 -19.06
C LEU A 292 -7.95 -15.67 -18.89
N ASP A 293 -8.56 -15.84 -17.72
CA ASP A 293 -9.49 -16.94 -17.46
C ASP A 293 -10.68 -16.89 -18.46
N PRO A 294 -10.96 -17.98 -19.19
CA PRO A 294 -12.07 -18.05 -20.15
C PRO A 294 -13.45 -17.70 -19.56
N ALA A 295 -13.63 -17.87 -18.25
CA ALA A 295 -14.84 -17.48 -17.55
C ALA A 295 -15.03 -15.95 -17.57
N LEU A 296 -13.96 -15.14 -17.46
CA LEU A 296 -14.07 -13.68 -17.46
C LEU A 296 -14.53 -13.15 -18.83
N ILE A 297 -14.04 -13.75 -19.92
CA ILE A 297 -14.28 -13.31 -21.30
C ILE A 297 -15.58 -13.81 -21.93
N ARG A 298 -16.42 -14.50 -21.15
CA ARG A 298 -17.69 -15.07 -21.62
C ARG A 298 -18.73 -13.96 -21.81
N PRO A 299 -19.63 -14.07 -22.82
CA PRO A 299 -20.72 -13.12 -23.00
C PRO A 299 -21.54 -12.91 -21.72
N GLY A 300 -21.87 -11.65 -21.43
CA GLY A 300 -22.53 -11.23 -20.20
C GLY A 300 -21.59 -10.79 -19.07
N ARG A 301 -20.26 -10.88 -19.27
CA ARG A 301 -19.22 -10.37 -18.36
C ARG A 301 -18.36 -9.34 -19.08
N PHE A 302 -17.22 -9.73 -19.64
CA PHE A 302 -16.47 -8.92 -20.61
C PHE A 302 -16.90 -9.27 -22.04
N ASP A 303 -18.04 -8.73 -22.42
CA ASP A 303 -18.74 -9.03 -23.67
C ASP A 303 -18.17 -8.29 -24.88
N ALA A 304 -17.62 -7.09 -24.67
CA ALA A 304 -16.95 -6.32 -25.72
C ALA A 304 -15.43 -6.41 -25.60
N LYS A 305 -14.77 -6.68 -26.73
CA LYS A 305 -13.32 -6.80 -26.84
C LYS A 305 -12.86 -5.81 -27.90
N LEU A 306 -12.05 -4.83 -27.48
CA LEU A 306 -11.55 -3.78 -28.34
C LEU A 306 -10.03 -3.87 -28.37
N THR A 307 -9.46 -3.88 -29.56
CA THR A 307 -8.02 -3.83 -29.76
C THR A 307 -7.59 -2.38 -29.86
N VAL A 308 -6.62 -1.99 -29.03
CA VAL A 308 -5.91 -0.72 -29.11
C VAL A 308 -4.73 -0.91 -30.05
N PRO A 309 -4.79 -0.37 -31.28
CA PRO A 309 -3.78 -0.61 -32.29
C PRO A 309 -2.52 0.22 -32.05
N TYR A 310 -1.44 -0.13 -32.74
CA TYR A 310 -0.34 0.79 -32.99
C TYR A 310 -0.84 2.02 -33.77
N PRO A 311 -0.19 3.19 -33.60
CA PRO A 311 -0.60 4.39 -34.32
C PRO A 311 -0.40 4.22 -35.83
N ASP A 312 -1.41 4.61 -36.62
CA ASP A 312 -1.32 4.71 -38.08
C ASP A 312 -0.44 5.89 -38.52
N GLU A 313 -0.23 6.07 -39.83
CA GLU A 313 0.68 7.11 -40.32
C GLU A 313 0.25 8.54 -39.91
N ASP A 314 -1.05 8.84 -39.96
CA ASP A 314 -1.55 10.16 -39.56
C ASP A 314 -1.45 10.37 -38.04
N ALA A 315 -1.78 9.34 -37.25
CA ALA A 315 -1.58 9.36 -35.80
C ALA A 315 -0.10 9.55 -35.44
N ARG A 316 0.83 8.88 -36.14
CA ARG A 316 2.27 9.08 -35.92
C ARG A 316 2.71 10.50 -36.25
N ARG A 317 2.23 11.10 -37.34
CA ARG A 317 2.51 12.50 -37.68
C ARG A 317 2.05 13.45 -36.56
N GLN A 318 0.81 13.29 -36.09
CA GLN A 318 0.26 14.08 -34.98
C GLN A 318 1.03 13.85 -33.67
N LEU A 319 1.44 12.62 -33.37
CA LEU A 319 2.27 12.30 -32.20
C LEU A 319 3.64 12.97 -32.28
N VAL A 320 4.28 12.98 -33.45
CA VAL A 320 5.55 13.69 -33.65
C VAL A 320 5.37 15.19 -33.40
N GLU A 321 4.36 15.83 -33.97
CA GLU A 321 4.05 17.25 -33.72
C GLU A 321 3.83 17.54 -32.23
N MET A 322 3.12 16.64 -31.55
CA MET A 322 2.86 16.77 -30.12
C MET A 322 4.15 16.63 -29.30
N TYR A 323 4.94 15.58 -29.55
CA TYR A 323 6.13 15.25 -28.76
C TYR A 323 7.35 16.10 -29.07
N THR A 324 7.40 16.76 -30.23
CA THR A 324 8.46 17.71 -30.60
C THR A 324 8.18 19.14 -30.15
N ARG A 325 6.99 19.42 -29.59
CA ARG A 325 6.65 20.72 -29.03
C ARG A 325 7.65 21.12 -27.95
N GLY A 326 8.45 22.15 -28.23
CA GLY A 326 9.50 22.65 -27.33
C GLY A 326 10.84 21.90 -27.40
N LYS A 327 11.06 21.01 -28.39
CA LYS A 327 12.31 20.26 -28.58
C LYS A 327 13.12 20.67 -29.82
N SER A 328 12.70 21.71 -30.54
CA SER A 328 13.39 22.28 -31.72
C SER A 328 13.98 21.22 -32.68
N PRO A 329 13.14 20.48 -33.43
CA PRO A 329 13.63 19.58 -34.47
C PRO A 329 14.32 20.36 -35.61
N ALA A 330 15.43 19.84 -36.13
CA ALA A 330 16.05 20.37 -37.35
C ALA A 330 15.10 20.24 -38.56
N ALA A 331 15.33 21.02 -39.62
CA ALA A 331 14.45 21.06 -40.80
C ALA A 331 14.24 19.70 -41.49
N GLU A 332 15.23 18.80 -41.42
CA GLU A 332 15.16 17.44 -41.94
C GLU A 332 14.26 16.49 -41.10
N CYS A 333 13.95 16.86 -39.86
CA CYS A 333 13.09 16.13 -38.93
C CYS A 333 11.62 16.54 -39.06
N SER A 334 11.09 16.58 -40.29
CA SER A 334 9.68 16.93 -40.52
C SER A 334 8.74 15.88 -39.90
N PRO A 335 7.53 16.26 -39.44
CA PRO A 335 6.54 15.31 -38.93
C PRO A 335 6.26 14.14 -39.87
N GLU A 336 6.21 14.39 -41.18
CA GLU A 336 5.97 13.37 -42.20
C GLU A 336 7.17 12.41 -42.34
N ALA A 337 8.39 12.95 -42.33
CA ALA A 337 9.60 12.14 -42.42
C ALA A 337 9.73 11.20 -41.20
N LEU A 338 9.51 11.74 -40.00
CA LEU A 338 9.56 10.99 -38.75
C LEU A 338 8.39 10.01 -38.62
N ALA A 339 7.18 10.36 -39.07
CA ALA A 339 6.04 9.45 -39.07
C ALA A 339 6.29 8.18 -39.90
N ARG A 340 7.02 8.29 -41.01
CA ARG A 340 7.43 7.13 -41.82
C ARG A 340 8.50 6.30 -41.14
N LEU A 341 9.47 6.95 -40.48
CA LEU A 341 10.51 6.28 -39.71
C LEU A 341 9.94 5.45 -38.56
N PHE A 342 8.91 5.97 -37.88
CA PHE A 342 8.29 5.34 -36.72
C PHE A 342 7.23 4.27 -37.06
N ASN A 343 7.25 3.70 -38.26
CA ASN A 343 6.32 2.62 -38.60
C ASN A 343 6.54 1.39 -37.67
N GLY A 344 5.47 0.91 -37.04
CA GLY A 344 5.51 -0.20 -36.09
C GLY A 344 5.92 0.18 -34.66
N TYR A 345 6.20 1.45 -34.38
CA TYR A 345 6.55 1.92 -33.03
C TYR A 345 5.30 2.26 -32.22
N SER A 346 5.32 1.97 -30.92
CA SER A 346 4.25 2.37 -30.00
C SER A 346 4.33 3.87 -29.69
N CYS A 347 3.23 4.48 -29.23
CA CYS A 347 3.20 5.90 -28.90
C CYS A 347 4.29 6.28 -27.87
N ALA A 348 4.45 5.46 -26.82
CA ALA A 348 5.47 5.66 -25.80
C ALA A 348 6.90 5.52 -26.35
N MET A 349 7.13 4.61 -27.30
CA MET A 349 8.45 4.43 -27.90
C MET A 349 8.83 5.64 -28.78
N ILE A 350 7.86 6.18 -29.54
CA ILE A 350 8.03 7.43 -30.30
C ILE A 350 8.42 8.59 -29.38
N GLU A 351 7.70 8.75 -28.26
CA GLU A 351 8.01 9.77 -27.25
C GLU A 351 9.43 9.62 -26.70
N SER A 352 9.81 8.39 -26.35
CA SER A 352 11.13 8.07 -25.79
C SER A 352 12.25 8.38 -26.79
N ILE A 353 12.11 7.94 -28.04
CA ILE A 353 13.13 8.19 -29.08
C ILE A 353 13.31 9.69 -29.32
N LEU A 354 12.21 10.44 -29.45
CA LEU A 354 12.29 11.90 -29.65
C LEU A 354 12.87 12.63 -28.43
N ASN A 355 12.58 12.15 -27.21
CA ASN A 355 13.17 12.71 -26.00
C ASN A 355 14.67 12.43 -25.91
N ASN A 356 15.10 11.21 -26.26
CA ASN A 356 16.52 10.83 -26.27
C ASN A 356 17.30 11.59 -27.34
N ALA A 357 16.73 11.77 -28.53
CA ALA A 357 17.33 12.58 -29.60
C ALA A 357 17.56 14.04 -29.14
N ALA A 358 16.55 14.66 -28.52
CA ALA A 358 16.67 16.00 -27.97
C ALA A 358 17.68 16.09 -26.82
N LEU A 359 17.73 15.07 -25.95
CA LEU A 359 18.70 14.99 -24.85
C LEU A 359 20.14 14.95 -25.38
N ARG A 360 20.41 14.14 -26.41
CA ARG A 360 21.74 14.06 -27.03
C ARG A 360 22.16 15.38 -27.65
N ALA A 361 21.27 16.03 -28.42
CA ALA A 361 21.56 17.36 -28.95
C ALA A 361 21.90 18.35 -27.83
N GLY A 362 21.15 18.33 -26.73
CA GLY A 362 21.43 19.16 -25.56
C GLY A 362 22.77 18.85 -24.88
N GLN A 363 23.18 17.58 -24.81
CA GLN A 363 24.49 17.16 -24.27
C GLN A 363 25.65 17.65 -25.13
N ASP A 364 25.46 17.70 -26.46
CA ASP A 364 26.44 18.22 -27.41
C ASP A 364 26.42 19.76 -27.50
N GLY A 365 25.58 20.44 -26.71
CA GLY A 365 25.40 21.89 -26.77
C GLY A 365 24.72 22.39 -28.04
N ARG A 366 24.06 21.50 -28.80
CA ARG A 366 23.30 21.84 -30.00
C ARG A 366 21.86 22.25 -29.65
N PRO A 367 21.33 23.33 -30.24
CA PRO A 367 19.97 23.80 -29.97
C PRO A 367 18.88 22.94 -30.62
N GLU A 368 19.25 22.16 -31.64
CA GLU A 368 18.34 21.34 -32.44
C GLU A 368 18.85 19.90 -32.55
N PHE A 369 17.92 18.94 -32.52
CA PHE A 369 18.25 17.54 -32.82
C PHE A 369 18.04 17.23 -34.30
N THR A 370 18.92 16.41 -34.84
CA THR A 370 19.01 16.02 -36.25
C THR A 370 18.42 14.64 -36.48
N LEU A 371 18.26 14.25 -37.74
CA LEU A 371 17.80 12.91 -38.09
C LEU A 371 18.80 11.84 -37.64
N ALA A 372 20.09 12.17 -37.58
CA ALA A 372 21.13 11.28 -37.05
C ALA A 372 20.91 10.98 -35.56
N ASP A 373 20.52 11.98 -34.77
CA ASP A 373 20.20 11.80 -33.34
C ASP A 373 19.00 10.86 -33.16
N VAL A 374 17.97 11.01 -33.99
CA VAL A 374 16.77 10.15 -33.97
C VAL A 374 17.12 8.72 -34.36
N LYS A 375 17.92 8.51 -35.42
CA LYS A 375 18.34 7.18 -35.85
C LYS A 375 19.17 6.48 -34.77
N ALA A 376 20.17 7.16 -34.21
CA ALA A 376 20.95 6.63 -33.11
C ALA A 376 20.08 6.34 -31.86
N ALA A 377 18.98 7.09 -31.65
CA ALA A 377 18.08 6.86 -30.52
C ALA A 377 17.14 5.68 -30.77
N THR A 378 16.93 5.37 -32.05
CA THR A 378 16.16 4.20 -32.51
C THR A 378 17.00 2.92 -32.37
N GLU A 379 18.31 2.98 -32.61
CA GLU A 379 19.23 1.83 -32.47
C GLU A 379 19.44 1.40 -31.02
N GLU A 380 19.28 2.32 -30.06
CA GLU A 380 19.41 2.04 -28.62
C GLU A 380 18.12 1.57 -27.94
N ALA A 381 16.97 1.64 -28.63
CA ALA A 381 15.64 1.38 -28.09
C ALA A 381 15.10 0.02 -28.55
#